data_AF-A0A1Z8UFJ9-F1
#
_entry.id   AF-A0A1Z8UFJ9-F1
#
_cell.length_a   1.000
_cell.length_b   1.000
_cell.length_c   1.000
_cell.angle_alpha   90.00
_cell.angle_beta   90.00
_cell.angle_gamma   90.00
#
_symmetry.space_group_name_H-M   'P 1'
#
loop_
_entity.id
_entity.type
_entity.pdbx_description
1 polymer ?
#
loop_
_entity_poly.entity_id
_entity_poly.type
_entity_poly.pdbx_seq_one_letter_code
_entity_poly.pdbx_strand_id
1 'polypeptide(L)'
;MARSRSRLSLLTRYFMTRKETGSMVSSAVLPGRSALSQVAKIQHPVPQGSAGKIKIREAAFHDLINLRCQPDNKMANAMIKKLTSHNLPSANQLAQAGDRSVIWLGPDEWLIMVEAGAANTIMADIETANLGHVATTEVSNAYGILTVNGKPSRQMLAKHCAIDLDVSVFTTGTVVQTIMGHAGIILIATGKNSFTVIGRSSFMPYLVTLLADASIEYGLEYHPAS
;
A
#
# COMPACT_ATOMS: atom_id res chain seq x y z
N MET A 1 69.32 -44.58 -8.33
CA MET A 1 69.15 -43.68 -7.16
C MET A 1 68.80 -42.29 -7.71
N ALA A 2 67.51 -41.96 -7.83
CA ALA A 2 67.03 -40.68 -8.37
C ALA A 2 65.87 -40.18 -7.49
N ARG A 3 66.03 -38.96 -6.97
CA ARG A 3 65.12 -38.32 -6.02
C ARG A 3 63.81 -37.90 -6.71
N SER A 4 62.68 -38.45 -6.26
CA SER A 4 61.34 -37.97 -6.61
C SER A 4 61.03 -36.69 -5.83
N ARG A 5 60.75 -35.59 -6.52
CA ARG A 5 60.24 -34.35 -5.93
C ARG A 5 58.71 -34.44 -5.85
N SER A 6 58.18 -34.58 -4.64
CA SER A 6 56.76 -34.42 -4.36
C SER A 6 56.37 -32.95 -4.56
N ARG A 7 55.41 -32.69 -5.44
CA ARG A 7 54.75 -31.37 -5.52
C ARG A 7 53.73 -31.30 -4.38
N LEU A 8 53.91 -30.35 -3.46
CA LEU A 8 52.86 -29.91 -2.55
C LEU A 8 51.68 -29.38 -3.39
N SER A 9 50.53 -30.06 -3.35
CA SER A 9 49.28 -29.44 -3.78
C SER A 9 48.75 -28.60 -2.62
N LEU A 10 48.69 -27.29 -2.83
CA LEU A 10 48.02 -26.34 -1.94
C LEU A 10 46.56 -26.76 -1.79
N LEU A 11 46.18 -27.23 -0.61
CA LEU A 11 44.78 -27.41 -0.21
C LEU A 11 44.19 -26.01 0.06
N THR A 12 43.63 -25.41 -0.99
CA THR A 12 42.69 -24.29 -0.85
C THR A 12 41.47 -24.80 -0.09
N ARG A 13 41.39 -24.50 1.21
CA ARG A 13 40.18 -24.72 2.00
C ARG A 13 39.11 -23.75 1.51
N TYR A 14 38.26 -24.20 0.60
CA TYR A 14 36.98 -23.54 0.37
C TYR A 14 36.14 -23.66 1.65
N PHE A 15 35.82 -22.53 2.27
CA PHE A 15 34.71 -22.44 3.22
C PHE A 15 33.41 -22.62 2.43
N MET A 16 33.05 -23.87 2.16
CA MET A 16 31.69 -24.19 1.73
C MET A 16 30.83 -24.28 3.00
N THR A 17 29.91 -23.33 3.18
CA THR A 17 28.79 -23.50 4.10
C THR A 17 28.10 -24.82 3.72
N ARG A 18 28.00 -25.75 4.67
CA ARG A 18 27.29 -27.02 4.46
C ARG A 18 25.85 -26.65 4.11
N LYS A 19 25.39 -27.02 2.90
CA LYS A 19 23.98 -26.88 2.52
C LYS A 19 23.18 -27.82 3.40
N GLU A 20 22.53 -27.29 4.44
CA GLU A 20 21.58 -28.08 5.22
C GLU A 20 20.35 -28.33 4.35
N THR A 21 20.15 -29.58 3.96
CA THR A 21 18.85 -30.07 3.50
C THR A 21 17.99 -30.31 4.73
N GLY A 22 17.49 -29.24 5.31
CA GLY A 22 16.33 -29.30 6.19
C GLY A 22 15.10 -29.54 5.32
N SER A 23 14.46 -30.70 5.47
CA SER A 23 13.07 -30.86 5.05
C SER A 23 12.27 -29.79 5.79
N MET A 24 11.68 -28.83 5.06
CA MET A 24 10.72 -27.93 5.67
C MET A 24 9.54 -28.79 6.13
N VAL A 25 9.58 -29.18 7.41
CA VAL A 25 8.39 -29.54 8.18
C VAL A 25 7.34 -28.51 7.80
N SER A 26 6.14 -28.97 7.42
CA SER A 26 4.96 -28.14 7.20
C SER A 26 4.90 -27.09 8.31
N SER A 27 5.42 -25.90 8.02
CA SER A 27 5.36 -24.79 8.95
C SER A 27 3.88 -24.51 9.04
N ALA A 28 3.31 -24.66 10.24
CA ALA A 28 1.96 -24.17 10.49
C ALA A 28 1.92 -22.76 9.89
N VAL A 29 1.13 -22.57 8.82
CA VAL A 29 1.06 -21.31 8.10
C VAL A 29 0.62 -20.28 9.13
N LEU A 30 1.59 -19.51 9.64
CA LEU A 30 1.28 -18.45 10.59
C LEU A 30 0.35 -17.49 9.84
N PRO A 31 -0.83 -17.19 10.39
CA PRO A 31 -1.74 -16.27 9.73
C PRO A 31 -1.00 -14.93 9.57
N GLY A 32 -1.05 -14.38 8.35
CA GLY A 32 -0.46 -13.09 8.04
C GLY A 32 -0.99 -12.04 9.02
N ARG A 33 -0.09 -11.22 9.57
CA ARG A 33 -0.45 -10.11 10.46
C ARG A 33 -0.33 -8.81 9.70
N SER A 34 -1.28 -7.91 9.90
CA SER A 34 -1.16 -6.57 9.34
C SER A 34 -0.03 -5.78 10.04
N ALA A 35 0.42 -4.72 9.38
CA ALA A 35 1.41 -3.79 9.90
C ALA A 35 0.99 -3.10 11.21
N LEU A 36 -0.31 -3.02 11.48
CA LEU A 36 -0.87 -2.37 12.66
C LEU A 36 -1.45 -3.37 13.67
N SER A 37 -1.20 -4.68 13.48
CA SER A 37 -1.68 -5.76 14.35
C SER A 37 -1.28 -5.61 15.83
N GLN A 38 -0.23 -4.84 16.13
CA GLN A 38 0.22 -4.55 17.50
C GLN A 38 -0.22 -3.16 18.01
N VAL A 39 -0.87 -2.35 17.17
CA VAL A 39 -1.32 -1.00 17.54
C VAL A 39 -2.71 -1.10 18.16
N ALA A 40 -2.81 -0.78 19.45
CA ALA A 40 -4.07 -0.80 20.17
C ALA A 40 -5.06 0.26 19.66
N LYS A 41 -6.34 0.08 20.01
CA LYS A 41 -7.36 1.13 19.81
C LYS A 41 -6.93 2.41 20.53
N ILE A 42 -7.09 3.55 19.87
CA ILE A 42 -6.81 4.87 20.44
C ILE A 42 -8.11 5.66 20.44
N GLN A 43 -8.41 6.30 21.57
CA GLN A 43 -9.58 7.15 21.70
C GLN A 43 -9.18 8.46 22.37
N HIS A 44 -9.65 9.57 21.79
CA HIS A 44 -9.58 10.89 22.40
C HIS A 44 -11.00 11.43 22.51
N PRO A 45 -11.41 11.93 23.70
CA PRO A 45 -12.71 12.55 23.85
C PRO A 45 -12.81 13.78 22.93
N VAL A 46 -14.03 14.10 22.51
CA VAL A 46 -14.28 15.32 21.71
C VAL A 46 -14.21 16.52 22.67
N PRO A 47 -13.27 17.46 22.50
CA PRO A 47 -13.19 18.63 23.37
C PRO A 47 -14.44 19.51 23.23
N GLN A 48 -14.79 20.24 24.30
CA GLN A 48 -15.94 21.13 24.28
C GLN A 48 -15.75 22.24 23.22
N GLY A 49 -16.74 22.42 22.35
CA GLY A 49 -16.66 23.38 21.23
C GLY A 49 -15.95 22.86 19.98
N SER A 50 -15.47 21.60 19.96
CA SER A 50 -14.88 20.99 18.77
C SER A 50 -15.89 20.80 17.63
N ALA A 51 -15.39 20.89 16.40
CA ALA A 51 -16.15 20.69 15.17
C ALA A 51 -16.55 19.22 14.89
N GLY A 52 -16.13 18.27 15.73
CA GLY A 52 -16.63 16.88 15.71
C GLY A 52 -15.53 15.81 15.76
N LYS A 53 -15.96 14.55 15.73
CA LYS A 53 -15.12 13.35 15.95
C LYS A 53 -14.49 12.83 14.66
N ILE A 54 -13.19 12.52 14.70
CA ILE A 54 -12.46 11.83 13.61
C ILE A 54 -12.50 10.32 13.86
N LYS A 55 -12.75 9.55 12.80
CA LYS A 55 -12.70 8.10 12.80
C LYS A 55 -11.59 7.64 11.86
N ILE A 56 -10.63 6.89 12.39
CA ILE A 56 -9.55 6.27 11.61
C ILE A 56 -9.72 4.76 11.74
N ARG A 57 -9.69 4.06 10.62
CA ARG A 57 -9.74 2.60 10.62
C ARG A 57 -8.70 2.04 9.68
N GLU A 58 -7.98 1.02 10.12
CA GLU A 58 -7.17 0.20 9.24
C GLU A 58 -8.06 -0.62 8.30
N ALA A 59 -7.83 -0.48 6.99
CA ALA A 59 -8.45 -1.29 5.96
C ALA A 59 -7.49 -2.43 5.56
N ALA A 60 -7.30 -3.39 6.46
CA ALA A 60 -6.40 -4.52 6.22
C ALA A 60 -6.94 -5.48 5.16
N PHE A 61 -6.07 -6.37 4.71
CA PHE A 61 -6.39 -7.49 3.82
C PHE A 61 -6.96 -7.06 2.47
N HIS A 62 -6.24 -6.13 1.82
CA HIS A 62 -6.40 -5.85 0.40
C HIS A 62 -5.21 -6.40 -0.35
N ASP A 63 -5.48 -6.90 -1.55
CA ASP A 63 -4.45 -7.27 -2.49
C ASP A 63 -4.08 -6.04 -3.32
N LEU A 64 -2.78 -5.75 -3.40
CA LEU A 64 -2.23 -4.61 -4.13
C LEU A 64 -1.29 -5.09 -5.23
N ILE A 65 -1.51 -4.64 -6.47
CA ILE A 65 -0.65 -4.94 -7.61
C ILE A 65 -0.15 -3.62 -8.19
N ASN A 66 1.17 -3.46 -8.27
CA ASN A 66 1.79 -2.41 -9.06
C ASN A 66 1.74 -2.82 -10.54
N LEU A 67 1.17 -1.97 -11.38
CA LEU A 67 1.07 -2.13 -12.82
C LEU A 67 1.91 -1.06 -13.50
N ARG A 68 2.87 -1.48 -14.34
CA ARG A 68 3.64 -0.61 -15.23
C ARG A 68 3.23 -0.87 -16.67
N CYS A 69 2.80 0.17 -17.39
CA CYS A 69 2.45 0.07 -18.81
C CYS A 69 2.40 1.45 -19.47
N GLN A 70 2.38 1.52 -20.80
CA GLN A 70 2.09 2.79 -21.47
C GLN A 70 0.60 3.12 -21.36
N PRO A 71 0.22 4.40 -21.17
CA PRO A 71 -1.18 4.80 -20.93
C PRO A 71 -2.10 4.51 -22.13
N ASP A 72 -1.55 4.44 -23.35
CA ASP A 72 -2.26 4.11 -24.58
C ASP A 72 -2.35 2.60 -24.86
N ASN A 73 -1.84 1.75 -23.97
CA ASN A 73 -1.91 0.31 -24.11
C ASN A 73 -3.38 -0.14 -24.09
N LYS A 74 -3.89 -0.53 -25.27
CA LYS A 74 -5.30 -0.91 -25.47
C LYS A 74 -5.69 -2.16 -24.68
N MET A 75 -4.78 -3.11 -24.54
CA MET A 75 -5.07 -4.37 -23.85
C MET A 75 -5.11 -4.15 -22.33
N ALA A 76 -4.19 -3.37 -21.78
CA ALA A 76 -4.23 -2.95 -20.39
C ALA A 76 -5.51 -2.17 -20.07
N ASN A 77 -5.88 -1.20 -20.91
CA ASN A 77 -7.15 -0.49 -20.78
C ASN A 77 -8.37 -1.42 -20.82
N ALA A 78 -8.39 -2.41 -21.71
CA ALA A 78 -9.48 -3.38 -21.79
C ALA A 78 -9.61 -4.25 -20.52
N MET A 79 -8.48 -4.68 -19.94
CA MET A 79 -8.45 -5.42 -18.67
C MET A 79 -8.95 -4.56 -17.50
N ILE A 80 -8.44 -3.32 -17.39
CA ILE A 80 -8.84 -2.38 -16.34
C ILE A 80 -10.32 -2.02 -16.46
N LYS A 81 -10.84 -1.94 -17.69
CA LYS A 81 -12.27 -1.75 -17.96
C LYS A 81 -13.12 -2.94 -17.53
N LYS A 82 -12.62 -4.18 -17.62
CA LYS A 82 -13.31 -5.34 -17.02
C LYS A 82 -13.29 -5.29 -15.50
N LEU A 83 -12.20 -4.79 -14.91
CA LEU A 83 -12.04 -4.71 -13.45
C LEU A 83 -12.88 -3.60 -12.80
N THR A 84 -12.93 -2.43 -13.44
CA THR A 84 -13.47 -1.19 -12.84
C THR A 84 -14.61 -0.56 -13.65
N SER A 85 -15.00 -1.11 -14.80
CA SER A 85 -15.90 -0.46 -15.77
C SER A 85 -15.35 0.83 -16.40
N HIS A 86 -14.13 1.24 -16.05
CA HIS A 86 -13.46 2.44 -16.52
C HIS A 86 -12.11 2.12 -17.18
N ASN A 87 -11.61 3.02 -18.02
CA ASN A 87 -10.26 2.91 -18.56
C ASN A 87 -9.21 3.20 -17.46
N LEU A 88 -7.92 3.07 -17.80
CA LEU A 88 -6.85 3.56 -16.94
C LEU A 88 -7.11 5.03 -16.57
N PRO A 89 -7.06 5.39 -15.28
CA PRO A 89 -7.27 6.77 -14.86
C PRO A 89 -6.13 7.67 -15.35
N SER A 90 -6.48 8.92 -15.63
CA SER A 90 -5.51 9.97 -15.97
C SER A 90 -4.77 10.45 -14.72
N ALA A 91 -3.85 11.40 -14.91
CA ALA A 91 -3.03 11.95 -13.84
C ALA A 91 -3.87 12.39 -12.62
N ASN A 92 -3.42 11.99 -11.42
CA ASN A 92 -4.04 12.30 -10.14
C ASN A 92 -5.49 11.82 -9.99
N GLN A 93 -5.90 10.78 -10.72
CA GLN A 93 -7.24 10.21 -10.65
C GLN A 93 -7.22 8.74 -10.25
N LEU A 94 -8.38 8.21 -9.91
CA LEU A 94 -8.61 6.79 -9.80
C LEU A 94 -9.84 6.34 -10.60
N ALA A 95 -9.85 5.06 -10.95
CA ALA A 95 -11.02 4.33 -11.43
C ALA A 95 -11.47 3.38 -10.31
N GLN A 96 -12.78 3.27 -10.05
CA GLN A 96 -13.30 2.41 -8.98
C GLN A 96 -14.59 1.71 -9.41
N ALA A 97 -14.71 0.43 -9.05
CA ALA A 97 -15.99 -0.30 -9.04
C ALA A 97 -16.07 -1.18 -7.79
N GLY A 98 -17.00 -0.86 -6.90
CA GLY A 98 -17.10 -1.52 -5.59
C GLY A 98 -15.79 -1.38 -4.80
N ASP A 99 -15.27 -2.50 -4.32
CA ASP A 99 -14.03 -2.57 -3.53
C ASP A 99 -12.75 -2.60 -4.38
N ARG A 100 -12.89 -2.60 -5.71
CA ARG A 100 -11.77 -2.63 -6.65
C ARG A 100 -11.49 -1.23 -7.17
N SER A 101 -10.22 -0.83 -7.12
CA SER A 101 -9.78 0.47 -7.62
C SER A 101 -8.44 0.38 -8.34
N VAL A 102 -8.24 1.30 -9.27
CA VAL A 102 -7.00 1.49 -10.00
C VAL A 102 -6.59 2.93 -9.79
N ILE A 103 -5.42 3.13 -9.20
CA ILE A 103 -4.97 4.39 -8.62
C ILE A 103 -3.77 4.86 -9.43
N TRP A 104 -3.84 6.08 -9.98
CA TRP A 104 -2.71 6.64 -10.73
C TRP A 104 -1.54 6.97 -9.79
N LEU A 105 -0.34 6.52 -10.15
CA LEU A 105 0.90 6.82 -9.42
C LEU A 105 1.89 7.62 -10.25
N GLY A 106 1.89 7.42 -11.57
CA GLY A 106 2.81 8.08 -12.50
C GLY A 106 2.40 7.90 -13.95
N PRO A 107 3.11 8.52 -14.91
CA PRO A 107 2.76 8.48 -16.34
C PRO A 107 2.62 7.06 -16.92
N ASP A 108 3.38 6.12 -16.40
CA ASP A 108 3.43 4.70 -16.80
C ASP A 108 3.18 3.75 -15.61
N GLU A 109 2.59 4.24 -14.51
CA GLU A 109 2.48 3.48 -13.25
C GLU A 109 1.12 3.66 -12.55
N TRP A 110 0.52 2.53 -12.18
CA TRP A 110 -0.74 2.47 -11.42
C TRP A 110 -0.64 1.44 -10.29
N LEU A 111 -1.45 1.66 -9.25
CA LEU A 111 -1.68 0.69 -8.17
C LEU A 111 -3.10 0.16 -8.29
N ILE A 112 -3.21 -1.14 -8.52
CA ILE A 112 -4.48 -1.86 -8.50
C ILE A 112 -4.71 -2.34 -7.07
N MET A 113 -5.83 -1.95 -6.47
CA MET A 113 -6.25 -2.37 -5.14
C MET A 113 -7.56 -3.16 -5.26
N VAL A 114 -7.56 -4.38 -4.75
CA VAL A 114 -8.67 -5.33 -4.86
C VAL A 114 -8.84 -6.11 -3.56
N GLU A 115 -9.90 -6.91 -3.48
CA GLU A 115 -10.16 -7.79 -2.36
C GLU A 115 -9.06 -8.85 -2.16
N ALA A 116 -8.81 -9.26 -0.92
CA ALA A 116 -7.82 -10.29 -0.60
C ALA A 116 -8.04 -11.59 -1.38
N GLY A 117 -6.96 -12.16 -1.90
CA GLY A 117 -6.95 -13.40 -2.66
C GLY A 117 -7.19 -13.23 -4.17
N ALA A 118 -7.48 -12.01 -4.64
CA ALA A 118 -7.70 -11.74 -6.06
C ALA A 118 -6.39 -11.47 -6.84
N ALA A 119 -5.26 -11.17 -6.18
CA ALA A 119 -4.02 -10.77 -6.85
C ALA A 119 -3.52 -11.81 -7.86
N ASN A 120 -3.42 -13.07 -7.43
CA ASN A 120 -2.90 -14.15 -8.26
C ASN A 120 -3.74 -14.35 -9.53
N THR A 121 -5.06 -14.31 -9.40
CA THR A 121 -5.98 -14.45 -10.53
C THR A 121 -5.81 -13.29 -11.51
N ILE A 122 -5.77 -12.04 -11.02
CA ILE A 122 -5.61 -10.86 -11.87
C ILE A 122 -4.25 -10.85 -12.56
N MET A 123 -3.18 -11.20 -11.84
CA MET A 123 -1.84 -11.27 -12.43
C MET A 123 -1.73 -12.38 -13.48
N ALA A 124 -2.35 -13.54 -13.25
CA ALA A 124 -2.40 -14.62 -14.24
C ALA A 124 -3.22 -14.22 -15.48
N ASP A 125 -4.33 -13.50 -15.31
CA ASP A 125 -5.12 -12.95 -16.42
C ASP A 125 -4.28 -11.96 -17.25
N ILE A 126 -3.46 -11.13 -16.58
CA ILE A 126 -2.55 -10.18 -17.23
C ILE A 126 -1.47 -10.91 -18.02
N GLU A 127 -0.84 -11.92 -17.42
CA GLU A 127 0.20 -12.72 -18.06
C GLU A 127 -0.35 -13.47 -19.29
N THR A 128 -1.50 -14.12 -19.13
CA THR A 128 -2.17 -14.90 -20.19
C THR A 128 -2.62 -14.02 -21.35
N ALA A 129 -3.07 -12.79 -21.08
CA ALA A 129 -3.51 -11.86 -22.10
C ALA A 129 -2.37 -11.30 -22.98
N ASN A 130 -1.10 -11.56 -22.64
CA ASN A 130 0.09 -11.10 -23.36
C ASN A 130 -0.01 -9.62 -23.76
N LEU A 131 -0.18 -8.75 -22.76
CA LEU A 131 -0.45 -7.31 -22.93
C LEU A 131 0.73 -6.52 -23.56
N GLY A 132 1.76 -7.19 -24.06
CA GLY A 132 2.98 -6.58 -24.58
C GLY A 132 3.90 -6.09 -23.46
N HIS A 133 4.36 -4.84 -23.57
CA HIS A 133 5.27 -4.23 -22.59
C HIS A 133 4.52 -3.80 -21.32
N VAL A 134 4.26 -4.77 -20.46
CA VAL A 134 3.62 -4.58 -19.15
C VAL A 134 4.44 -5.30 -18.08
N ALA A 135 4.54 -4.70 -16.90
CA ALA A 135 5.07 -5.38 -15.71
C ALA A 135 4.04 -5.32 -14.58
N THR A 136 3.89 -6.42 -13.87
CA THR A 136 3.04 -6.52 -12.68
C THR A 136 3.83 -7.02 -11.50
N THR A 137 3.65 -6.39 -10.33
CA THR A 137 4.27 -6.83 -9.08
C THR A 137 3.23 -6.82 -7.97
N GLU A 138 3.08 -7.95 -7.29
CA GLU A 138 2.28 -8.06 -6.06
C GLU A 138 3.01 -7.29 -4.94
N VAL A 139 2.32 -6.34 -4.30
CA VAL A 139 2.90 -5.40 -3.32
C VAL A 139 2.01 -5.20 -2.08
N SER A 140 1.08 -6.11 -1.78
CA SER A 140 0.14 -6.02 -0.65
C SER A 140 0.86 -5.81 0.68
N ASN A 141 1.92 -6.57 0.92
CA ASN A 141 2.69 -6.49 2.16
C ASN A 141 3.60 -5.24 2.25
N ALA A 142 3.79 -4.53 1.12
CA ALA A 142 4.61 -3.34 1.06
C ALA A 142 3.89 -2.10 1.62
N TYR A 143 2.56 -2.14 1.69
CA TYR A 143 1.73 -1.02 2.10
C TYR A 143 0.77 -1.38 3.24
N GLY A 144 0.32 -0.37 3.95
CA GLY A 144 -0.87 -0.44 4.79
C GLY A 144 -1.84 0.67 4.41
N ILE A 145 -3.11 0.48 4.75
CA ILE A 145 -4.20 1.35 4.31
C ILE A 145 -4.98 1.82 5.54
N LEU A 146 -5.14 3.15 5.66
CA LEU A 146 -6.04 3.77 6.62
C LEU A 146 -7.18 4.46 5.90
N THR A 147 -8.38 4.29 6.41
CA THR A 147 -9.54 5.12 6.07
C THR A 147 -9.69 6.18 7.15
N VAL A 148 -9.83 7.44 6.73
CA VAL A 148 -9.95 8.61 7.61
C VAL A 148 -11.26 9.32 7.28
N ASN A 149 -12.13 9.44 8.27
CA ASN A 149 -13.47 10.03 8.11
C ASN A 149 -13.76 11.02 9.22
N GLY A 150 -14.50 12.09 8.90
CA GLY A 150 -15.02 13.03 9.88
C GLY A 150 -14.90 14.47 9.41
N LYS A 151 -15.80 15.35 9.83
CA LYS A 151 -15.84 16.75 9.37
C LYS A 151 -14.50 17.50 9.48
N PRO A 152 -13.70 17.37 10.56
CA PRO A 152 -12.42 18.05 10.67
C PRO A 152 -11.24 17.31 10.01
N SER A 153 -11.48 16.23 9.25
CA SER A 153 -10.40 15.41 8.66
C SER A 153 -9.45 16.22 7.77
N ARG A 154 -9.96 17.16 6.96
CA ARG A 154 -9.12 18.06 6.13
C ARG A 154 -8.18 18.90 6.98
N GLN A 155 -8.69 19.53 8.04
CA GLN A 155 -7.90 20.39 8.93
C GLN A 155 -6.85 19.57 9.69
N MET A 156 -7.21 18.37 10.14
CA MET A 156 -6.29 17.45 10.81
C MET A 156 -5.18 16.96 9.88
N LEU A 157 -5.51 16.54 8.65
CA LEU A 157 -4.52 16.12 7.65
C LEU A 157 -3.59 17.26 7.24
N ALA A 158 -4.10 18.50 7.14
CA ALA A 158 -3.33 19.69 6.77
C ALA A 158 -2.23 20.04 7.79
N LYS A 159 -2.30 19.54 9.04
CA LYS A 159 -1.22 19.72 10.03
C LYS A 159 0.10 19.06 9.61
N HIS A 160 0.01 18.02 8.78
CA HIS A 160 1.17 17.22 8.40
C HIS A 160 1.31 17.00 6.89
N CYS A 161 0.38 17.50 6.07
CA CYS A 161 0.41 17.36 4.62
C CYS A 161 0.44 18.75 3.97
N ALA A 162 1.46 19.01 3.14
CA ALA A 162 1.66 20.31 2.52
C ALA A 162 0.77 20.61 1.30
N ILE A 163 0.02 19.62 0.83
CA ILE A 163 -0.88 19.82 -0.31
C ILE A 163 -2.08 20.67 0.09
N ASP A 164 -2.67 21.37 -0.88
CA ASP A 164 -3.93 22.06 -0.65
C ASP A 164 -5.08 21.04 -0.51
N LEU A 165 -5.61 20.94 0.71
CA LEU A 165 -6.72 20.07 1.07
C LEU A 165 -8.06 20.81 1.08
N ASP A 166 -8.17 22.00 0.49
CA ASP A 166 -9.45 22.66 0.34
C ASP A 166 -10.43 21.79 -0.48
N VAL A 167 -11.73 21.92 -0.18
CA VAL A 167 -12.77 21.13 -0.84
C VAL A 167 -12.91 21.45 -2.32
N SER A 168 -12.51 22.65 -2.76
CA SER A 168 -12.52 23.06 -4.16
C SER A 168 -11.31 22.55 -4.95
N VAL A 169 -10.20 22.27 -4.29
CA VAL A 169 -8.95 21.80 -4.92
C VAL A 169 -8.83 20.28 -4.85
N PHE A 170 -8.90 19.70 -3.65
CA PHE A 170 -8.76 18.26 -3.44
C PHE A 170 -10.14 17.59 -3.34
N THR A 171 -10.74 17.39 -4.52
CA THR A 171 -12.10 16.88 -4.71
C THR A 171 -12.16 15.34 -4.71
N THR A 172 -13.34 14.77 -4.49
CA THR A 172 -13.55 13.31 -4.53
C THR A 172 -13.03 12.71 -5.84
N GLY A 173 -12.29 11.60 -5.74
CA GLY A 173 -11.63 10.94 -6.88
C GLY A 173 -10.22 11.44 -7.16
N THR A 174 -9.76 12.49 -6.46
CA THR A 174 -8.38 12.99 -6.58
C THR A 174 -7.43 12.08 -5.81
N VAL A 175 -6.31 11.75 -6.44
CA VAL A 175 -5.20 10.96 -5.91
C VAL A 175 -3.94 11.81 -5.96
N VAL A 176 -3.10 11.72 -4.93
CA VAL A 176 -1.78 12.33 -4.96
C VAL A 176 -0.76 11.49 -4.21
N GLN A 177 0.45 11.43 -4.72
CA GLN A 177 1.61 10.99 -3.96
C GLN A 177 2.25 12.20 -3.27
N THR A 178 2.38 12.13 -1.95
CA THR A 178 2.87 13.26 -1.15
C THR A 178 3.60 12.76 0.10
N ILE A 179 4.08 13.69 0.91
CA ILE A 179 4.71 13.42 2.20
C ILE A 179 3.75 13.88 3.31
N MET A 180 3.52 13.01 4.28
CA MET A 180 2.80 13.32 5.51
C MET A 180 3.75 13.19 6.71
N GLY A 181 4.06 14.31 7.36
CA GLY A 181 5.15 14.39 8.32
C GLY A 181 6.48 14.07 7.63
N HIS A 182 7.02 12.88 7.88
CA HIS A 182 8.24 12.38 7.25
C HIS A 182 8.03 11.08 6.44
N ALA A 183 6.78 10.66 6.25
CA ALA A 183 6.45 9.43 5.53
C ALA A 183 5.85 9.73 4.15
N GLY A 184 6.37 9.09 3.10
CA GLY A 184 5.74 9.10 1.79
C GLY A 184 4.43 8.31 1.81
N ILE A 185 3.37 8.91 1.28
CA ILE A 185 2.02 8.34 1.23
C ILE A 185 1.37 8.55 -0.14
N ILE A 186 0.38 7.72 -0.44
CA ILE A 186 -0.65 8.00 -1.44
C ILE A 186 -1.89 8.45 -0.67
N LEU A 187 -2.39 9.64 -0.98
CA LEU A 187 -3.61 10.18 -0.40
C LEU A 187 -4.71 10.22 -1.46
N ILE A 188 -5.88 9.70 -1.10
CA ILE A 188 -7.05 9.63 -1.97
C ILE A 188 -8.22 10.32 -1.29
N ALA A 189 -8.88 11.25 -1.99
CA ALA A 189 -10.17 11.77 -1.56
C ALA A 189 -11.30 10.82 -1.97
N THR A 190 -11.87 10.09 -1.01
CA THR A 190 -13.00 9.17 -1.26
C THR A 190 -14.35 9.84 -1.02
N GLY A 191 -14.36 11.04 -0.48
CA GLY A 191 -15.56 11.87 -0.33
C GLY A 191 -15.23 13.27 0.16
N LYS A 192 -16.25 14.06 0.48
CA LYS A 192 -16.06 15.46 0.94
C LYS A 192 -15.12 15.55 2.15
N ASN A 193 -15.26 14.68 3.13
CA ASN A 193 -14.44 14.64 4.35
C ASN A 193 -13.97 13.21 4.67
N SER A 194 -13.73 12.43 3.61
CA SER A 194 -13.38 11.02 3.65
C SER A 194 -12.15 10.80 2.79
N PHE A 195 -11.17 10.12 3.36
CA PHE A 195 -9.86 9.93 2.74
C PHE A 195 -9.37 8.50 2.93
N THR A 196 -8.59 8.04 1.98
CA THR A 196 -7.75 6.85 2.13
C THR A 196 -6.29 7.29 2.13
N VAL A 197 -5.55 6.85 3.14
CA VAL A 197 -4.11 7.04 3.28
C VAL A 197 -3.44 5.69 3.08
N ILE A 198 -2.64 5.56 2.04
CA ILE A 198 -1.83 4.37 1.79
C ILE A 198 -0.38 4.74 2.08
N GLY A 199 0.21 4.09 3.07
CA GLY A 199 1.59 4.30 3.47
C GLY A 199 2.38 3.02 3.35
N ARG A 200 3.72 3.12 3.32
CA ARG A 200 4.58 1.94 3.44
C ARG A 200 4.31 1.24 4.77
N SER A 201 4.22 -0.10 4.76
CA SER A 201 3.84 -0.90 5.93
C SER A 201 4.69 -0.58 7.17
N SER A 202 6.00 -0.36 7.00
CA SER A 202 6.93 0.02 8.08
C SER A 202 6.62 1.38 8.73
N PHE A 203 5.95 2.30 8.02
CA PHE A 203 5.59 3.62 8.52
C PHE A 203 4.18 3.69 9.10
N MET A 204 3.38 2.63 8.98
CA MET A 204 1.98 2.65 9.43
C MET A 204 1.84 2.96 10.92
N PRO A 205 2.60 2.35 11.85
CA PRO A 205 2.51 2.71 13.27
C PRO A 205 2.82 4.18 13.51
N TYR A 206 3.83 4.73 12.82
CA TYR A 206 4.16 6.15 12.89
C TYR A 206 3.02 7.04 12.39
N LEU A 207 2.43 6.71 11.24
CA LEU A 207 1.29 7.45 10.68
C LEU A 207 0.09 7.45 11.62
N VAL A 208 -0.22 6.32 12.27
CA VAL A 208 -1.30 6.25 13.25
C VAL A 208 -1.03 7.15 14.46
N THR A 209 0.19 7.10 15.02
CA THR A 209 0.56 7.99 16.14
C THR A 209 0.50 9.46 15.75
N LEU A 210 1.02 9.81 14.57
CA LEU A 210 1.01 11.17 14.05
C LEU A 210 -0.41 11.70 13.86
N LEU A 211 -1.28 10.91 13.23
CA LEU A 211 -2.68 11.28 13.03
C LEU A 211 -3.47 11.32 14.34
N ALA A 212 -3.11 10.48 15.31
CA ALA A 212 -3.74 10.50 16.62
C ALA A 212 -3.43 11.78 17.39
N ASP A 213 -2.17 12.19 17.39
CA ASP A 213 -1.72 13.47 17.98
C ASP A 213 -2.40 14.67 17.29
N ALA A 214 -2.41 14.70 15.96
CA ALA A 214 -3.09 15.74 15.18
C ALA A 214 -4.59 15.84 15.48
N SER A 215 -5.20 14.74 15.93
CA SER A 215 -6.63 14.62 16.22
C SER A 215 -7.04 15.06 17.63
N ILE A 216 -6.10 15.38 18.53
CA ILE A 216 -6.39 15.72 19.94
C ILE A 216 -7.42 16.85 20.08
N GLU A 217 -7.32 17.89 19.25
CA GLU A 217 -8.24 19.05 19.26
C GLU A 217 -9.66 18.72 18.77
N TYR A 218 -9.83 17.59 18.07
CA TYR A 218 -11.09 17.21 17.45
C TYR A 218 -11.77 16.05 18.19
N GLY A 219 -10.98 15.15 18.78
CA GLY A 219 -11.40 13.86 19.27
C GLY A 219 -11.22 12.77 18.20
N LEU A 220 -10.89 11.56 18.64
CA LEU A 220 -10.47 10.45 17.80
C LEU A 220 -11.13 9.14 18.22
N GLU A 221 -11.43 8.31 17.23
CA GLU A 221 -11.66 6.88 17.40
C GLU A 221 -10.87 6.11 16.33
N TYR A 222 -9.76 5.52 16.76
CA TYR A 222 -8.95 4.64 15.93
C TYR A 222 -9.33 3.17 16.16
N HIS A 223 -9.55 2.44 15.08
CA HIS A 223 -9.78 1.00 15.08
C HIS A 223 -8.71 0.29 14.24
N PRO A 224 -7.90 -0.61 14.85
CA PRO A 224 -7.09 -1.54 14.07
C PRO A 224 -7.98 -2.53 13.32
N ALA A 225 -7.42 -3.24 12.36
CA ALA A 225 -8.13 -4.30 11.66
C ALA A 225 -8.56 -5.39 12.64
N SER A 226 -9.81 -5.83 12.49
CA SER A 226 -10.43 -6.91 13.25
C SER A 226 -10.21 -8.26 12.59
#